data_AF-A0A2W4RMB8-F1
#
_entry.id   AF-A0A2W4RMB8-F1
#
_cell.length_a   1.000
_cell.length_b   1.000
_cell.length_c   1.000
_cell.angle_alpha   90.00
_cell.angle_beta   90.00
_cell.angle_gamma   90.00
#
_symmetry.space_group_name_H-M   'P 1'
#
loop_
_entity.id
_entity.type
_entity.pdbx_description
1 polymer ?
#
loop_
_entity_poly.entity_id
_entity_poly.type
_entity_poly.pdbx_seq_one_letter_code
_entity_poly.pdbx_strand_id
1 'polypeptide(L)'
;MLLPCLAQFALTHPLSALKVHTPVYALALGMAVFSTVLPSLLLSMGIQRIGASRASLISSIGPVATIGLAYAILGEVMGWDQLLGSLLVLTGVLVVSLGKN
;
A
#
# COMPACT_ATOMS: atom_id res chain seq x y z
N MET A 1 3.27 17.48 -3.40
CA MET A 1 4.21 16.68 -2.58
C MET A 1 5.53 16.37 -3.29
N LEU A 2 5.55 16.14 -4.60
CA LEU A 2 6.78 15.82 -5.33
C LEU A 2 7.81 16.98 -5.35
N LEU A 3 7.35 18.23 -5.49
CA LEU A 3 8.21 19.43 -5.51
C LEU A 3 9.10 19.60 -4.26
N PRO A 4 8.58 19.56 -3.01
CA PRO A 4 9.41 19.71 -1.81
C PRO A 4 10.38 18.54 -1.62
N CYS A 5 10.03 17.31 -2.01
CA CYS A 5 10.95 16.17 -1.96
C CYS A 5 12.12 16.34 -2.93
N LEU A 6 11.86 16.83 -4.15
CA LEU A 6 12.91 17.13 -5.14
C LEU A 6 13.81 18.27 -4.67
N ALA A 7 13.22 19.32 -4.08
CA ALA A 7 13.96 20.44 -3.52
C ALA A 7 14.85 19.99 -2.36
N GLN A 8 14.33 19.17 -1.43
CA GLN A 8 15.10 18.60 -0.32
C GLN A 8 16.25 17.73 -0.83
N PHE A 9 15.99 16.85 -1.81
CA PHE A 9 17.03 15.98 -2.39
C PHE A 9 18.13 16.81 -3.06
N ALA A 10 17.76 17.83 -3.83
CA ALA A 10 18.71 18.74 -4.47
C ALA A 10 19.55 19.54 -3.45
N LEU A 11 18.99 19.85 -2.27
CA LEU A 11 19.70 20.56 -1.21
C LEU A 11 20.62 19.67 -0.35
N THR A 12 20.30 18.39 -0.21
CA THR A 12 20.94 17.49 0.77
C THR A 12 21.81 16.40 0.16
N HIS A 13 21.63 16.08 -1.12
CA HIS A 13 22.33 14.96 -1.77
C HIS A 13 23.01 15.38 -3.08
N PRO A 14 24.25 14.92 -3.34
CA PRO A 14 24.91 15.13 -4.62
C PRO A 14 24.18 14.35 -5.72
N LEU A 15 24.10 14.90 -6.94
CA LEU A 15 23.46 14.25 -8.10
C LEU A 15 24.06 12.87 -8.44
N SER A 16 25.27 12.58 -7.94
CA SER A 16 25.92 11.27 -8.00
C SER A 16 25.18 10.17 -7.23
N ALA A 17 24.37 10.52 -6.23
CA ALA A 17 23.50 9.57 -5.50
C ALA A 17 22.41 8.99 -6.41
N LEU A 18 22.14 9.63 -7.55
CA LEU A 18 21.23 9.11 -8.56
C LEU A 18 21.87 7.97 -9.36
N LYS A 19 23.19 7.81 -9.38
CA LYS A 19 23.88 6.65 -9.99
C LYS A 19 23.77 5.44 -9.06
N VAL A 20 22.58 4.86 -9.04
CA VAL A 20 22.32 3.59 -8.37
C VAL A 20 22.61 2.44 -9.35
N HIS A 21 22.93 1.26 -8.83
CA HIS A 21 23.22 0.07 -9.63
C HIS A 21 22.04 -0.23 -10.60
N THR A 22 22.34 -0.52 -11.88
CA THR A 22 21.35 -0.72 -12.96
C THR A 22 20.13 -1.59 -12.60
N PRO A 23 20.24 -2.73 -11.89
CA PRO A 23 19.07 -3.54 -11.54
C PRO A 23 18.09 -2.84 -10.60
N VAL A 24 18.51 -1.82 -9.84
CA VAL A 24 17.62 -1.09 -8.93
C VAL A 24 16.57 -0.31 -9.71
N TYR A 25 16.91 0.23 -10.89
CA TYR A 25 15.91 0.90 -11.74
C TYR A 25 14.86 -0.08 -12.27
N ALA A 26 15.28 -1.30 -12.65
CA ALA A 26 14.35 -2.32 -13.11
C ALA A 26 13.40 -2.76 -11.98
N LEU A 27 13.93 -2.96 -10.76
CA LEU A 27 13.11 -3.27 -9.58
C LEU A 27 12.17 -2.12 -9.22
N ALA A 28 12.67 -0.88 -9.23
CA ALA A 28 11.86 0.30 -8.94
C ALA A 28 10.72 0.47 -9.95
N LEU A 29 11.00 0.27 -11.25
CA LEU A 29 9.99 0.31 -12.29
C LEU A 29 8.97 -0.83 -12.12
N GLY A 30 9.44 -2.04 -11.80
CA GLY A 30 8.56 -3.16 -11.48
C GLY A 30 7.62 -2.85 -10.31
N MET A 31 8.16 -2.38 -9.19
CA MET A 31 7.37 -1.99 -8.02
C MET A 31 6.39 -0.86 -8.34
N ALA A 32 6.82 0.16 -9.09
CA ALA A 32 5.94 1.26 -9.48
C ALA A 32 4.75 0.74 -10.31
N VAL A 33 5.00 -0.09 -11.32
CA VAL A 33 3.93 -0.60 -12.18
C VAL A 33 3.01 -1.57 -11.42
N PHE A 34 3.57 -2.59 -10.75
CA PHE A 34 2.79 -3.65 -10.11
C PHE A 34 2.14 -3.23 -8.79
N SER A 35 2.79 -2.38 -7.99
CA SER A 35 2.27 -1.98 -6.68
C SER A 35 1.46 -0.68 -6.71
N THR A 36 1.54 0.13 -7.78
CA THR A 36 0.83 1.42 -7.83
C THR A 36 -0.05 1.59 -9.06
N VAL A 37 0.52 1.49 -10.28
CA VAL A 37 -0.22 1.79 -11.52
C VAL A 37 -1.34 0.77 -11.72
N LEU A 38 -0.99 -0.52 -11.71
CA LEU A 38 -1.92 -1.59 -11.99
C LEU A 38 -3.05 -1.68 -10.95
N PRO A 39 -2.78 -1.66 -9.62
CA PRO A 39 -3.83 -1.62 -8.60
C PRO A 39 -4.74 -0.41 -8.72
N SER A 40 -4.18 0.78 -9.00
CA SER A 40 -4.97 2.01 -9.14
C SER A 40 -5.92 1.95 -10.33
N LEU A 41 -5.45 1.41 -11.47
CA LEU A 41 -6.29 1.23 -12.66
C LEU A 41 -7.38 0.17 -12.43
N LEU A 42 -7.03 -0.97 -11.81
CA LEU A 42 -8.00 -2.01 -11.46
C LEU A 42 -9.07 -1.49 -10.51
N LEU A 43 -8.68 -0.71 -9.50
CA LEU A 43 -9.61 -0.09 -8.56
C LEU A 43 -10.53 0.90 -9.28
N SER A 44 -9.99 1.77 -10.13
CA SER A 44 -10.78 2.73 -10.92
C SER A 44 -11.78 2.04 -11.86
N MET A 45 -11.34 0.98 -12.56
CA MET A 45 -12.24 0.17 -13.39
C MET A 45 -13.28 -0.58 -12.56
N GLY A 46 -12.90 -1.09 -11.38
CA GLY A 46 -13.81 -1.71 -10.43
C GLY A 46 -14.90 -0.74 -9.99
N ILE A 47 -14.52 0.47 -9.59
CA ILE A 47 -15.46 1.54 -9.21
C ILE A 47 -16.44 1.85 -10.35
N GLN A 48 -15.96 1.95 -11.59
CA GLN A 48 -16.83 2.19 -12.75
C GLN A 48 -17.85 1.06 -12.97
N ARG A 49 -17.51 -0.18 -12.62
CA ARG A 49 -18.40 -1.35 -12.82
C ARG A 49 -19.37 -1.61 -11.67
N ILE A 50 -18.93 -1.49 -10.42
CA ILE A 50 -19.73 -1.86 -9.23
C ILE A 50 -20.13 -0.67 -8.36
N GLY A 51 -19.69 0.54 -8.71
CA GLY A 51 -19.93 1.76 -7.95
C GLY A 51 -18.97 1.94 -6.77
N ALA A 52 -18.73 3.20 -6.40
CA ALA A 52 -17.78 3.56 -5.35
C ALA A 52 -18.13 2.95 -3.98
N SER A 53 -19.42 2.81 -3.66
CA SER A 53 -19.83 2.25 -2.37
C SER A 53 -19.43 0.77 -2.21
N ARG A 54 -19.69 -0.07 -3.22
CA ARG A 54 -19.30 -1.49 -3.18
C ARG A 54 -17.79 -1.67 -3.27
N ALA A 55 -17.11 -0.88 -4.10
CA ALA A 55 -15.66 -0.89 -4.18
C ALA A 55 -15.00 -0.53 -2.83
N SER A 56 -15.56 0.44 -2.09
CA SER A 56 -15.05 0.79 -0.76
C SER A 56 -15.17 -0.36 0.24
N LEU A 57 -16.29 -1.09 0.24
CA LEU A 57 -16.49 -2.26 1.11
C LEU A 57 -15.50 -3.38 0.78
N ILE A 58 -15.23 -3.63 -0.50
CA ILE A 58 -14.24 -4.62 -0.92
C ILE A 58 -12.83 -4.19 -0.48
N SER A 59 -12.50 -2.89 -0.61
CA SER A 59 -11.19 -2.37 -0.19
C SER A 59 -10.97 -2.48 1.33
N SER A 60 -12.03 -2.48 2.13
CA SER A 60 -11.97 -2.73 3.58
C SER A 60 -11.47 -4.14 3.94
N ILE A 61 -11.51 -5.10 3.01
CA ILE A 61 -10.90 -6.44 3.19
C ILE A 61 -9.37 -6.36 3.04
N GLY A 62 -8.85 -5.32 2.38
CA GLY A 62 -7.44 -5.12 2.09
C GLY A 62 -6.52 -5.33 3.30
N PRO A 63 -6.76 -4.68 4.45
CA PRO A 63 -5.95 -4.87 5.66
C PRO A 63 -5.91 -6.32 6.16
N VAL A 64 -7.05 -7.02 6.13
CA VAL A 64 -7.13 -8.44 6.56
C VAL A 64 -6.31 -9.32 5.61
N ALA A 65 -6.45 -9.10 4.30
CA ALA A 65 -5.70 -9.82 3.29
C ALA A 65 -4.19 -9.55 3.41
N THR A 66 -3.78 -8.31 3.65
CA THR A 66 -2.37 -7.94 3.85
C THR A 66 -1.78 -8.62 5.08
N ILE A 67 -2.50 -8.67 6.21
CA ILE A 67 -2.03 -9.39 7.42
C ILE A 67 -1.89 -10.88 7.15
N GLY A 68 -2.87 -11.49 6.46
CA GLY A 68 -2.80 -12.89 6.07
C GLY A 68 -1.62 -13.20 5.15
N LEU A 69 -1.35 -12.33 4.17
CA LEU A 69 -0.20 -12.45 3.27
C LEU A 69 1.14 -12.25 4.02
N ALA A 70 1.20 -11.34 4.98
CA ALA A 70 2.38 -11.13 5.81
C ALA A 70 2.75 -12.40 6.60
N TYR A 71 1.75 -13.05 7.20
CA TYR A 71 1.95 -14.32 7.90
C TYR A 71 2.29 -15.48 6.94
N ALA A 72 1.55 -15.63 5.85
CA ALA A 72 1.65 -16.80 4.97
C ALA A 72 2.83 -16.76 3.97
N ILE A 73 3.13 -15.58 3.40
CA ILE A 73 4.14 -15.41 2.36
C ILE A 73 5.47 -14.90 2.94
N LEU A 74 5.40 -13.91 3.83
CA LEU A 74 6.60 -13.32 4.42
C LEU A 74 7.13 -14.14 5.62
N GLY A 75 6.28 -14.99 6.22
CA GLY A 75 6.66 -15.82 7.36
C GLY A 75 6.93 -15.02 8.63
N GLU A 76 6.39 -13.80 8.75
CA GLU A 76 6.56 -12.99 9.95
C GLU A 76 5.86 -13.63 11.16
N VAL A 77 6.64 -13.86 12.22
CA VAL A 77 6.12 -14.34 13.50
C VAL A 77 5.51 -13.14 14.23
N MET A 78 4.18 -13.14 14.34
CA MET A 78 3.43 -12.06 14.96
C MET A 78 3.77 -11.97 16.46
N GLY A 79 4.64 -11.02 16.81
CA GLY A 79 4.89 -10.63 18.19
C GLY A 79 3.68 -9.93 18.81
N TRP A 80 3.69 -9.76 20.14
CA TRP A 80 2.61 -9.11 20.88
C TRP A 80 2.26 -7.70 20.37
N ASP A 81 3.27 -6.93 19.96
CA ASP A 81 3.08 -5.57 19.44
C ASP A 81 2.35 -5.56 18.09
N GLN A 82 2.67 -6.53 17.22
CA GLN A 82 2.04 -6.65 15.90
C GLN A 82 0.63 -7.22 16.01
N LEU A 83 0.38 -8.08 17.01
CA LEU A 83 -0.96 -8.56 17.34
C LEU A 83 -1.87 -7.42 17.79
N LEU A 84 -1.37 -6.55 18.68
CA LEU A 84 -2.10 -5.36 19.14
C LEU A 84 -2.39 -4.39 17.99
N GLY A 85 -1.40 -4.11 17.14
CA GLY A 85 -1.58 -3.30 15.94
C GLY A 85 -2.60 -3.89 14.96
N SER A 86 -2.53 -5.22 14.74
CA SER A 86 -3.49 -5.94 13.88
C SER A 86 -4.90 -5.87 14.44
N LEU A 87 -5.07 -6.06 15.76
CA LEU A 87 -6.37 -5.98 16.43
C LEU A 87 -6.99 -4.57 16.31
N LEU A 88 -6.16 -3.53 16.44
CA LEU A 88 -6.56 -2.14 16.28
C LEU A 88 -7.02 -1.84 14.84
N VAL A 89 -6.29 -2.35 13.83
CA VAL A 89 -6.67 -2.21 12.43
C VAL A 89 -7.98 -2.94 12.14
N LEU A 90 -8.12 -4.18 12.60
CA LEU A 90 -9.32 -4.99 12.42
C LEU A 90 -10.55 -4.33 13.06
N THR A 91 -10.42 -3.80 14.28
CA THR A 91 -11.51 -3.07 14.95
C THR A 91 -11.89 -1.80 14.20
N GLY A 92 -10.92 -1.01 13.71
CA GLY A 92 -11.20 0.17 12.88
C GLY A 92 -11.96 -0.19 11.59
N VAL A 93 -11.54 -1.26 10.89
CA VAL A 93 -12.21 -1.76 9.68
C VAL A 93 -13.64 -2.23 9.98
N LEU A 94 -13.83 -2.94 11.09
CA LEU A 94 -15.15 -3.40 11.55
C LEU A 94 -16.09 -2.24 11.85
N VAL A 95 -15.62 -1.22 12.57
CA VAL A 95 -16.42 -0.02 12.89
C VAL A 95 -16.85 0.70 11.61
N VAL A 96 -15.94 0.88 10.64
CA VAL A 96 -16.27 1.52 9.36
C VAL A 96 -17.23 0.67 8.52
N SER A 97 -17.07 -0.66 8.53
CA SER A 97 -17.96 -1.56 7.78
C SER A 97 -19.36 -1.63 8.39
N LEU A 98 -19.48 -1.62 9.72
CA LEU A 98 -20.75 -1.71 10.44
C LEU A 98 -21.47 -0.36 10.59
N GLY A 99 -20.72 0.74 10.67
CA GLY A 99 -21.27 2.11 10.75
C GLY A 99 -21.81 2.65 9.42
N LYS A 100 -21.63 1.91 8.32
CA LYS A 100 -22.19 2.19 6.99
C LYS A 100 -23.44 1.32 6.73
N ASN A 101 -24.35 1.33 7.69
CA ASN A 101 -25.74 0.85 7.57
C ASN A 101 -26.68 2.05 7.58
#